data_AF-A0A7S0ZHB2-F1
#
_entry.id   AF-A0A7S0ZHB2-F1
#
_cell.length_a   1.000
_cell.length_b   1.000
_cell.length_c   1.000
_cell.angle_alpha   90.00
_cell.angle_beta   90.00
_cell.angle_gamma   90.00
#
_symmetry.space_group_name_H-M   'P 1'
#
loop_
_entity.id
_entity.type
_entity.pdbx_description
1 polymer ?
#
loop_
_entity_poly.entity_id
_entity_poly.type
_entity_poly.pdbx_seq_one_letter_code
_entity_poly.pdbx_strand_id
1 'polypeptide(L)'
;MEESVNGAADDDGELMCRYCFEGAEEGELIAPCDCSGGQKYVHLSCLRRWQRMVLVTQPTHPRFYKDDIRQHRCNVCRATFSCPPPTRHELMESFTGPELAALLAPDCVIASHHAFSAELERQLEAQPVFFAVISGYDHWLYGVYLVTSVEPDEAVPALTLAIESDDALERFRDMLEEDGISLRLSIGMSMGEQRQLRVVPGGSLPEHVRETDDIRQALTELHAPASIELRAEETSSQDQFGRDHIAAVNITRQLERPRDPSAVEEHVCAAIEKLSENTHDEKAAVERIVRSIRLTHYNGGPCEEDEISCCVMLGGRECGWTSIQGTLTDALVLAARIQRESEQIGDSEGGCDKFGTRLRVGCIVRVTGLVGRSELNGLDGVLIHFNRESKRWDIRLGNGAGIALRAKNIKALQNHAEEDDPQHEIETEGERNLETKQEQVMVFWGCARWSRTQLLGEVSRGSWGLCQGSVRELIVAPKRRRDAVDSRLVFAPHSEMTDDFMRLEEQQMEALHRTVVEVQTMEATENNEFSAPSRSNSVYERTSQDNNSES
;
A
#
# COMPACT_ATOMS: atom_id res chain seq x y z
N MET A 1 -9.96 -16.05 81.87
CA MET A 1 -9.34 -14.72 81.79
C MET A 1 -8.59 -14.70 80.47
N GLU A 2 -9.23 -14.71 79.30
CA GLU A 2 -10.32 -13.82 78.84
C GLU A 2 -10.02 -12.35 79.14
N GLU A 3 -9.50 -11.66 78.13
CA GLU A 3 -9.88 -10.34 77.59
C GLU A 3 -8.85 -10.07 76.45
N SER A 4 -9.15 -10.19 75.14
CA SER A 4 -9.99 -9.36 74.26
C SER A 4 -9.60 -7.87 74.31
N VAL A 5 -9.43 -7.07 73.26
CA VAL A 5 -9.73 -7.15 71.82
C VAL A 5 -9.29 -5.79 71.20
N ASN A 6 -9.22 -5.72 69.86
CA ASN A 6 -9.15 -4.54 68.96
C ASN A 6 -7.76 -4.14 68.47
N GLY A 7 -7.51 -3.98 67.17
CA GLY A 7 -8.40 -3.99 66.03
C GLY A 7 -7.69 -3.34 64.84
N ALA A 8 -7.45 -4.12 63.81
CA ALA A 8 -7.26 -3.67 62.42
C ALA A 8 -7.80 -4.85 61.59
N ALA A 9 -9.12 -5.04 61.61
CA ALA A 9 -10.01 -4.44 60.62
C ALA A 9 -9.51 -4.79 59.22
N ASP A 10 -10.13 -5.85 58.69
CA ASP A 10 -10.23 -6.15 57.28
C ASP A 10 -10.32 -4.84 56.47
N ASP A 11 -9.24 -4.52 55.75
CA ASP A 11 -9.38 -3.79 54.50
C ASP A 11 -9.36 -4.86 53.41
N ASP A 12 -10.44 -5.66 53.37
CA ASP A 12 -10.84 -6.48 52.22
C ASP A 12 -11.38 -5.55 51.11
N GLY A 13 -10.70 -4.42 50.93
CA GLY A 13 -10.90 -3.52 49.82
C GLY A 13 -10.36 -4.24 48.61
N GLU A 14 -11.26 -4.88 47.87
CA GLU A 14 -10.97 -5.53 46.60
C GLU A 14 -10.00 -4.64 45.80
N LEU A 15 -8.84 -5.19 45.47
CA LEU A 15 -7.84 -4.47 44.70
C LEU A 15 -8.49 -4.10 43.37
N MET A 16 -8.63 -2.80 43.10
CA MET A 16 -9.25 -2.29 41.88
C MET A 16 -8.19 -1.69 40.95
N CYS A 17 -8.39 -1.85 39.65
CA CYS A 17 -7.63 -1.17 38.63
C CYS A 17 -7.89 0.34 38.69
N ARG A 18 -6.82 1.14 38.70
CA ARG A 18 -6.91 2.61 38.68
C ARG A 18 -7.61 3.20 37.43
N TYR A 19 -7.66 2.46 36.32
CA TYR A 19 -8.19 2.97 35.05
C TYR A 19 -9.66 2.63 34.80
N CYS A 20 -10.07 1.37 35.00
CA CYS A 20 -11.45 0.94 34.79
C CYS A 20 -12.25 0.81 36.10
N PHE A 21 -11.59 0.87 37.26
CA PHE A 21 -12.20 0.68 38.58
C PHE A 21 -12.79 -0.73 38.82
N GLU A 22 -12.36 -1.73 38.04
CA GLU A 22 -12.75 -3.14 38.20
C GLU A 22 -11.62 -3.94 38.88
N GLY A 23 -11.98 -5.07 39.50
CA GLY A 23 -11.08 -5.92 40.27
C GLY A 23 -10.31 -6.94 39.43
N ALA A 24 -9.81 -7.99 40.08
CA ALA A 24 -9.01 -9.04 39.45
C ALA A 24 -9.84 -9.99 38.56
N GLU A 25 -11.16 -9.91 38.63
CA GLU A 25 -12.12 -10.69 37.82
C GLU A 25 -12.03 -10.37 36.32
N GLU A 26 -11.68 -9.14 35.96
CA GLU A 26 -11.52 -8.69 34.57
C GLU A 26 -10.08 -8.87 34.04
N GLY A 27 -9.13 -9.25 34.91
CA GLY A 27 -7.75 -9.53 34.51
C GLY A 27 -6.73 -9.40 35.64
N GLU A 28 -5.50 -9.85 35.38
CA GLU A 28 -4.42 -9.76 36.35
C GLU A 28 -4.04 -8.30 36.65
N LEU A 29 -4.03 -7.94 37.94
CA LEU A 29 -3.61 -6.64 38.43
C LEU A 29 -2.11 -6.60 38.71
N ILE A 30 -1.43 -5.67 38.07
CA ILE A 30 0.01 -5.42 38.21
C ILE A 30 0.28 -4.10 38.92
N ALA A 31 1.46 -3.96 39.52
CA ALA A 31 1.97 -2.71 40.08
C ALA A 31 3.15 -2.20 39.24
N PRO A 32 2.90 -1.46 38.15
CA PRO A 32 3.92 -1.14 37.15
C PRO A 32 4.82 0.04 37.56
N CYS A 33 4.57 0.68 38.70
CA CYS A 33 5.29 1.88 39.14
C CYS A 33 5.27 2.02 40.67
N ASP A 34 6.02 2.98 41.21
CA ASP A 34 6.19 3.19 42.66
C ASP A 34 5.04 3.96 43.35
N CYS A 35 3.84 3.95 42.77
CA CYS A 35 2.68 4.57 43.41
C CYS A 35 2.31 3.86 44.72
N SER A 36 1.80 4.61 45.70
CA SER A 36 1.39 4.07 47.01
C SER A 36 -0.13 3.92 47.11
N GLY A 37 -0.63 2.93 47.86
CA GLY A 37 -2.08 2.67 48.01
C GLY A 37 -2.72 1.98 46.81
N GLY A 38 -4.06 2.02 46.72
CA GLY A 38 -4.83 1.35 45.64
C GLY A 38 -4.54 1.85 44.22
N GLN A 39 -4.08 3.10 44.08
CA GLN A 39 -3.75 3.71 42.78
C GLN A 39 -2.54 3.11 42.05
N LYS A 40 -1.82 2.16 42.67
CA LYS A 40 -0.69 1.45 42.05
C LYS A 40 -1.12 0.25 41.21
N TYR A 41 -2.31 -0.30 41.47
CA TYR A 41 -2.80 -1.49 40.79
C TYR A 41 -3.50 -1.14 39.49
N VAL A 42 -3.11 -1.79 38.40
CA VAL A 42 -3.73 -1.64 37.08
C VAL A 42 -3.77 -2.97 36.34
N HIS A 43 -4.76 -3.20 35.48
CA HIS A 43 -4.65 -4.27 34.49
C HIS A 43 -3.60 -3.92 33.43
N LEU A 44 -2.86 -4.93 32.96
CA LEU A 44 -1.92 -4.75 31.86
C LEU A 44 -2.62 -4.24 30.59
N SER A 45 -3.83 -4.71 30.30
CA SER A 45 -4.68 -4.27 29.18
C SER A 45 -5.04 -2.78 29.29
N CYS A 46 -5.42 -2.33 30.48
CA CYS A 46 -5.78 -0.94 30.76
C CYS A 46 -4.57 0.01 30.67
N LEU A 47 -3.42 -0.37 31.22
CA LEU A 47 -2.18 0.40 31.08
C LEU A 47 -1.77 0.51 29.60
N ARG A 48 -1.79 -0.61 28.87
CA ARG A 48 -1.52 -0.62 27.44
C ARG A 48 -2.48 0.32 26.73
N ARG A 49 -3.80 0.21 26.94
CA ARG A 49 -4.81 1.11 26.35
C ARG A 49 -4.49 2.58 26.60
N TRP A 50 -4.10 2.95 27.82
CA TRP A 50 -3.70 4.31 28.13
C TRP A 50 -2.43 4.75 27.38
N GLN A 51 -1.40 3.90 27.33
CA GLN A 51 -0.18 4.14 26.53
C GLN A 51 -0.50 4.31 25.04
N ARG A 52 -1.44 3.51 24.50
CA ARG A 52 -1.93 3.64 23.11
C ARG A 52 -2.58 4.99 22.86
N MET A 53 -3.43 5.47 23.78
CA MET A 53 -4.11 6.77 23.62
C MET A 53 -3.14 7.96 23.52
N VAL A 54 -1.97 7.86 24.17
CA VAL A 54 -0.92 8.88 24.03
C VAL A 54 -0.37 8.93 22.60
N LEU A 55 -0.28 7.78 21.92
CA LEU A 55 0.21 7.66 20.54
C LEU A 55 -0.84 8.05 19.49
N VAL A 56 -2.11 7.73 19.72
CA VAL A 56 -3.23 8.01 18.79
C VAL A 56 -3.33 9.50 18.44
N THR A 57 -3.03 10.37 19.40
CA THR A 57 -3.08 11.84 19.20
C THR A 57 -1.92 12.42 18.38
N GLN A 58 -0.94 11.61 17.96
CA GLN A 58 0.24 12.09 17.23
C GLN A 58 0.14 11.86 15.71
N PRO A 59 0.79 12.71 14.88
CA PRO A 59 0.89 12.49 13.44
C PRO A 59 1.53 11.14 13.08
N THR A 60 1.17 10.60 11.91
CA THR A 60 1.70 9.33 11.36
C THR A 60 3.10 9.45 10.81
N HIS A 61 3.39 10.60 10.19
CA HIS A 61 4.62 10.83 9.45
C HIS A 61 5.85 10.82 10.38
N PRO A 62 6.95 10.11 10.02
CA PRO A 62 8.14 9.98 10.85
C PRO A 62 8.77 11.28 11.34
N ARG A 63 8.65 12.34 10.53
CA ARG A 63 9.17 13.68 10.83
C ARG A 63 8.42 14.42 11.95
N PHE A 64 7.19 14.01 12.27
CA PHE A 64 6.31 14.80 13.15
C PHE A 64 5.91 14.10 14.46
N TYR A 65 6.20 12.80 14.63
CA TYR A 65 5.96 12.12 15.91
C TYR A 65 7.18 12.22 16.84
N LYS A 66 6.95 12.24 18.15
CA LYS A 66 8.00 12.25 19.17
C LYS A 66 7.75 11.11 20.16
N ASP A 67 8.81 10.41 20.56
CA ASP A 67 8.71 9.44 21.65
C ASP A 67 8.27 10.18 22.93
N ASP A 68 7.03 9.94 23.36
CA ASP A 68 6.40 10.71 24.42
C ASP A 68 6.72 10.07 25.76
N ILE A 69 7.38 10.86 26.61
CA ILE A 69 7.81 10.43 27.94
C ILE A 69 6.68 9.83 28.79
N ARG A 70 5.41 10.20 28.52
CA ARG A 70 4.22 9.68 29.19
C ARG A 70 4.01 8.18 28.94
N GLN A 71 4.49 7.63 27.82
CA GLN A 71 4.38 6.20 27.53
C GLN A 71 5.27 5.35 28.44
N HIS A 72 6.40 5.92 28.84
CA HIS A 72 7.44 5.24 29.60
C HIS A 72 7.38 5.54 31.10
N ARG A 73 6.74 6.64 31.51
CA ARG A 73 6.75 7.11 32.90
C ARG A 73 5.35 7.37 33.44
N CYS A 74 5.15 6.98 34.69
CA CYS A 74 3.90 7.26 35.40
C CYS A 74 3.71 8.77 35.61
N ASN A 75 2.55 9.32 35.23
CA ASN A 75 2.22 10.73 35.43
C ASN A 75 2.12 11.16 36.90
N VAL A 76 2.07 10.21 37.85
CA VAL A 76 1.96 10.48 39.29
C VAL A 76 3.31 10.40 39.97
N CYS A 77 3.90 9.21 40.06
CA CYS A 77 5.16 9.02 40.77
C CYS A 77 6.40 9.28 39.90
N ARG A 78 6.23 9.45 38.57
CA ARG A 78 7.31 9.66 37.59
C ARG A 78 8.33 8.52 37.48
N ALA A 79 8.09 7.39 38.13
CA ALA A 79 8.85 6.16 37.95
C ALA A 79 8.62 5.61 36.53
N THR A 80 9.67 5.00 35.97
CA THR A 80 9.59 4.26 34.71
C THR A 80 8.70 3.03 34.91
N PHE A 81 7.81 2.76 33.97
CA PHE A 81 6.97 1.57 34.06
C PHE A 81 7.82 0.30 33.99
N SER A 82 7.51 -0.70 34.81
CA SER A 82 8.21 -1.99 34.81
C SER A 82 7.92 -2.83 33.56
N CYS A 83 6.81 -2.52 32.88
CA CYS A 83 6.46 -3.09 31.59
C CYS A 83 6.76 -2.05 30.48
N PRO A 84 7.60 -2.38 29.48
CA PRO A 84 7.85 -1.48 28.38
C PRO A 84 6.54 -1.23 27.59
N PRO A 85 6.33 -0.01 27.06
CA PRO A 85 5.20 0.24 26.18
C PRO A 85 5.31 -0.61 24.89
N PRO A 86 4.19 -0.92 24.23
CA PRO A 86 4.23 -1.55 22.92
C PRO A 86 4.98 -0.65 21.92
N THR A 87 5.70 -1.27 20.98
CA THR A 87 6.34 -0.50 19.91
C THR A 87 5.28 0.17 19.03
N ARG A 88 5.67 1.23 18.32
CA ARG A 88 4.74 1.90 17.39
C ARG A 88 4.25 0.94 16.30
N HIS A 89 5.11 0.05 15.82
CA HIS A 89 4.73 -0.97 14.85
C HIS A 89 3.67 -1.92 15.41
N GLU A 90 3.91 -2.51 16.59
CA GLU A 90 2.94 -3.38 17.28
C GLU A 90 1.61 -2.65 17.52
N LEU A 91 1.66 -1.35 17.82
CA LEU A 91 0.48 -0.54 17.98
C LEU A 91 -0.31 -0.39 16.67
N MET A 92 0.34 0.08 15.60
CA MET A 92 -0.32 0.30 14.31
C MET A 92 -0.83 -1.02 13.70
N GLU A 93 -0.10 -2.13 13.91
CA GLU A 93 -0.55 -3.47 13.55
C GLU A 93 -1.79 -3.88 14.36
N SER A 94 -1.85 -3.58 15.67
CA SER A 94 -3.01 -3.90 16.49
C SER A 94 -4.29 -3.16 16.11
N PHE A 95 -4.18 -1.97 15.50
CA PHE A 95 -5.32 -1.19 15.00
C PHE A 95 -5.73 -1.60 13.58
N THR A 96 -4.75 -1.89 12.73
CA THR A 96 -4.99 -2.35 11.35
C THR A 96 -5.51 -3.78 11.31
N GLY A 97 -5.06 -4.64 12.22
CA GLY A 97 -5.28 -6.09 12.21
C GLY A 97 -4.14 -6.85 11.52
N PRO A 98 -3.75 -8.02 12.03
CA PRO A 98 -2.57 -8.76 11.55
C PRO A 98 -2.72 -9.24 10.09
N GLU A 99 -3.94 -9.55 9.64
CA GLU A 99 -4.19 -9.98 8.25
C GLU A 99 -3.92 -8.86 7.24
N LEU A 100 -4.37 -7.63 7.55
CA LEU A 100 -4.14 -6.46 6.70
C LEU A 100 -2.68 -6.00 6.76
N ALA A 101 -2.05 -6.09 7.94
CA ALA A 101 -0.63 -5.80 8.07
C ALA A 101 0.25 -6.78 7.27
N ALA A 102 -0.10 -8.07 7.29
CA ALA A 102 0.59 -9.11 6.50
C ALA A 102 0.38 -8.94 4.98
N LEU A 103 -0.72 -8.30 4.56
CA LEU A 103 -0.99 -8.02 3.16
C LEU A 103 -0.05 -6.97 2.57
N LEU A 104 0.59 -6.12 3.39
CA LEU A 104 1.56 -5.10 2.97
C LEU A 104 2.91 -5.69 2.54
N ALA A 105 2.87 -6.39 1.41
CA ALA A 105 3.98 -7.04 0.75
C ALA A 105 4.00 -6.68 -0.75
N PRO A 106 5.06 -7.03 -1.50
CA PRO A 106 5.05 -6.91 -2.96
C PRO A 106 3.80 -7.55 -3.55
N ASP A 107 3.29 -6.98 -4.65
CA ASP A 107 2.05 -7.37 -5.34
C ASP A 107 0.75 -7.03 -4.59
N CYS A 108 0.81 -6.37 -3.44
CA CYS A 108 -0.35 -5.72 -2.84
C CYS A 108 -0.77 -4.50 -3.65
N VAL A 109 -2.08 -4.25 -3.73
CA VAL A 109 -2.63 -2.98 -4.22
C VAL A 109 -3.17 -2.21 -3.03
N ILE A 110 -2.79 -0.93 -2.92
CA ILE A 110 -3.34 0.01 -1.96
C ILE A 110 -4.05 1.13 -2.73
N ALA A 111 -5.20 1.56 -2.24
CA ALA A 111 -5.97 2.63 -2.87
C ALA A 111 -6.52 3.59 -1.83
N SER A 112 -6.51 4.89 -2.15
CA SER A 112 -7.05 5.91 -1.27
C SER A 112 -8.55 5.70 -1.07
N HIS A 113 -9.08 5.91 0.13
CA HIS A 113 -10.53 5.86 0.34
C HIS A 113 -11.22 7.02 -0.42
N HIS A 114 -12.43 6.80 -0.93
CA HIS A 114 -13.21 7.84 -1.64
C HIS A 114 -13.52 9.03 -0.72
N ALA A 115 -14.05 8.78 0.49
CA ALA A 115 -14.21 9.78 1.57
C ALA A 115 -12.96 10.63 1.82
N PHE A 116 -11.81 9.98 2.03
CA PHE A 116 -10.53 10.65 2.23
C PHE A 116 -10.16 11.54 1.05
N SER A 117 -10.35 11.06 -0.18
CA SER A 117 -10.04 11.84 -1.39
C SER A 117 -10.98 13.04 -1.53
N ALA A 118 -12.28 12.87 -1.29
CA ALA A 118 -13.26 13.95 -1.34
C ALA A 118 -13.04 15.03 -0.28
N GLU A 119 -12.64 14.64 0.94
CA GLU A 119 -12.27 15.57 2.00
C GLU A 119 -11.00 16.35 1.63
N LEU A 120 -9.98 15.66 1.11
CA LEU A 120 -8.73 16.29 0.68
C LEU A 120 -8.98 17.29 -0.47
N GLU A 121 -9.83 16.96 -1.45
CA GLU A 121 -10.26 17.90 -2.50
C GLU A 121 -10.91 19.15 -1.92
N ARG A 122 -11.86 18.99 -1.00
CA ARG A 122 -12.54 20.12 -0.35
C ARG A 122 -11.56 21.03 0.39
N GLN A 123 -10.56 20.44 1.05
CA GLN A 123 -9.51 21.20 1.73
C GLN A 123 -8.63 21.97 0.75
N LEU A 124 -8.32 21.38 -0.41
CA LEU A 124 -7.51 22.03 -1.46
C LEU A 124 -8.26 23.16 -2.16
N GLU A 125 -9.56 23.00 -2.41
CA GLU A 125 -10.42 24.06 -2.94
C GLU A 125 -10.49 25.28 -2.01
N ALA A 126 -10.36 25.06 -0.70
CA ALA A 126 -10.32 26.13 0.29
C ALA A 126 -8.96 26.86 0.36
N GLN A 127 -7.92 26.36 -0.32
CA GLN A 127 -6.57 26.95 -0.35
C GLN A 127 -6.33 27.75 -1.64
N PRO A 128 -5.38 28.70 -1.66
CA PRO A 128 -4.96 29.36 -2.88
C PRO A 128 -4.47 28.35 -3.94
N VAL A 129 -4.87 28.52 -5.20
CA VAL A 129 -4.61 27.58 -6.32
C VAL A 129 -3.14 27.14 -6.45
N PHE A 130 -2.20 28.04 -6.18
CA PHE A 130 -0.77 27.71 -6.25
C PHE A 130 -0.31 26.70 -5.19
N PHE A 131 -1.02 26.59 -4.06
CA PHE A 131 -0.72 25.64 -3.00
C PHE A 131 -0.97 24.20 -3.45
N ALA A 132 -2.05 23.96 -4.19
CA ALA A 132 -2.33 22.64 -4.79
C ALA A 132 -1.16 22.19 -5.69
N VAL A 133 -0.65 23.09 -6.54
CA VAL A 133 0.44 22.81 -7.49
C VAL A 133 1.77 22.46 -6.80
N ILE A 134 2.10 23.09 -5.67
CA ILE A 134 3.39 22.85 -4.98
C ILE A 134 3.33 21.67 -4.01
N SER A 135 2.14 21.40 -3.47
CA SER A 135 1.98 20.47 -2.35
C SER A 135 2.13 18.98 -2.71
N GLY A 136 2.01 18.63 -3.99
CA GLY A 136 2.06 17.24 -4.45
C GLY A 136 0.86 16.38 -4.01
N TYR A 137 -0.24 16.99 -3.55
CA TYR A 137 -1.42 16.23 -3.09
C TYR A 137 -2.14 15.46 -4.19
N ASP A 138 -1.98 15.87 -5.46
CA ASP A 138 -2.56 15.20 -6.64
C ASP A 138 -2.15 13.73 -6.77
N HIS A 139 -0.99 13.37 -6.23
CA HIS A 139 -0.52 11.98 -6.20
C HIS A 139 -1.47 11.10 -5.39
N TRP A 140 -1.98 11.60 -4.26
CA TRP A 140 -2.76 10.83 -3.30
C TRP A 140 -4.26 10.78 -3.63
N LEU A 141 -4.78 11.83 -4.29
CA LEU A 141 -6.19 11.91 -4.69
C LEU A 141 -6.59 10.78 -5.63
N TYR A 142 -7.56 9.99 -5.20
CA TYR A 142 -8.05 8.78 -5.90
C TYR A 142 -6.93 7.85 -6.37
N GLY A 143 -5.78 7.88 -5.69
CA GLY A 143 -4.59 7.11 -6.06
C GLY A 143 -4.83 5.61 -5.89
N VAL A 144 -4.35 4.83 -6.87
CA VAL A 144 -4.27 3.37 -6.78
C VAL A 144 -2.84 2.98 -7.04
N TYR A 145 -2.21 2.37 -6.06
CA TYR A 145 -0.79 2.05 -6.06
C TYR A 145 -0.58 0.55 -5.99
N LEU A 146 0.31 0.04 -6.85
CA LEU A 146 0.83 -1.31 -6.79
C LEU A 146 2.12 -1.29 -5.98
N VAL A 147 2.19 -2.06 -4.88
CA VAL A 147 3.40 -2.23 -4.08
C VAL A 147 4.40 -3.06 -4.88
N THR A 148 5.54 -2.46 -5.22
CA THR A 148 6.54 -3.05 -6.11
C THR A 148 7.72 -3.63 -5.34
N SER A 149 8.04 -3.09 -4.18
CA SER A 149 9.10 -3.60 -3.31
C SER A 149 8.84 -3.23 -1.86
N VAL A 150 9.43 -4.04 -0.98
CA VAL A 150 9.58 -3.73 0.44
C VAL A 150 11.07 -3.82 0.73
N GLU A 151 11.68 -2.67 0.95
CA GLU A 151 13.11 -2.53 1.17
C GLU A 151 13.39 -2.51 2.67
N PRO A 152 14.39 -3.26 3.16
CA PRO A 152 14.81 -3.10 4.54
C PRO A 152 15.25 -1.65 4.78
N ASP A 153 15.10 -1.18 6.02
CA ASP A 153 15.67 0.11 6.44
C ASP A 153 17.20 0.00 6.33
N GLU A 154 17.78 0.32 5.18
CA GLU A 154 19.21 0.49 5.06
C GLU A 154 19.57 1.69 5.94
N ALA A 155 20.37 1.45 6.99
CA ALA A 155 20.84 2.49 7.89
C ALA A 155 21.29 3.69 7.05
N VAL A 156 20.65 4.85 7.26
CA VAL A 156 20.91 6.07 6.48
C VAL A 156 22.43 6.21 6.32
N PRO A 157 22.95 6.24 5.07
CA PRO A 157 24.39 6.26 4.85
C PRO A 157 24.98 7.44 5.61
N ALA A 158 26.14 7.22 6.24
CA ALA A 158 26.76 8.27 7.03
C ALA A 158 27.08 9.47 6.11
N LEU A 159 26.66 10.65 6.54
CA LEU A 159 27.00 11.90 5.88
C LEU A 159 28.49 12.16 6.06
N THR A 160 29.25 12.16 4.96
CA THR A 160 30.67 12.51 5.00
C THR A 160 30.84 14.02 4.92
N LEU A 161 31.32 14.63 6.00
CA LEU A 161 31.72 16.03 6.06
C LEU A 161 33.20 16.16 5.70
N ALA A 162 33.50 16.87 4.60
CA ALA A 162 34.87 17.24 4.26
C ALA A 162 35.29 18.50 5.03
N ILE A 163 36.44 18.44 5.69
CA ILE A 163 37.02 19.53 6.48
C ILE A 163 38.37 19.90 5.86
N GLU A 164 38.42 21.11 5.31
CA GLU A 164 39.55 21.58 4.50
C GLU A 164 40.61 22.35 5.31
N SER A 165 40.29 22.81 6.52
CA SER A 165 41.22 23.55 7.37
C SER A 165 41.08 23.21 8.86
N ASP A 166 42.17 23.37 9.62
CA ASP A 166 42.18 23.13 11.06
C ASP A 166 41.21 24.08 11.79
N ASP A 167 41.07 25.33 11.34
CA ASP A 167 40.06 26.27 11.88
C ASP A 167 38.62 25.76 11.71
N ALA A 168 38.32 25.04 10.63
CA ALA A 168 37.00 24.44 10.41
C ALA A 168 36.81 23.19 11.28
N LEU A 169 37.89 22.44 11.54
CA LEU A 169 37.90 21.29 12.44
C LEU A 169 37.67 21.71 13.90
N GLU A 170 38.30 22.79 14.34
CA GLU A 170 38.08 23.37 15.68
C GLU A 170 36.64 23.83 15.85
N ARG A 171 36.07 24.57 14.89
CA ARG A 171 34.64 24.95 14.93
C ARG A 171 33.70 23.75 14.99
N PHE A 172 34.03 22.66 14.28
CA PHE A 172 33.24 21.43 14.34
C PHE A 172 33.30 20.77 15.72
N ARG A 173 34.48 20.75 16.37
CA ARG A 173 34.64 20.25 17.74
C ARG A 173 33.83 21.06 18.74
N ASP A 174 33.88 22.39 18.64
CA ASP A 174 33.11 23.30 19.50
C ASP A 174 31.59 23.05 19.39
N MET A 175 31.10 22.68 18.21
CA MET A 175 29.68 22.39 17.98
C MET A 175 29.20 21.08 18.65
N LEU A 176 30.10 20.18 19.06
CA LEU A 176 29.75 18.92 19.75
C LEU A 176 29.57 19.11 21.27
N GLU A 177 29.85 20.30 21.80
CA GLU A 177 29.82 20.59 23.24
C GLU A 177 28.61 21.44 23.66
N GLU A 178 27.46 20.78 23.91
CA GLU A 178 26.56 21.26 24.97
C GLU A 178 26.61 20.38 26.23
N ASP A 179 27.21 19.18 26.18
CA ASP A 179 27.42 18.31 27.36
C ASP A 179 28.79 17.57 27.39
N GLY A 180 29.70 17.81 26.43
CA GLY A 180 31.08 17.26 26.38
C GLY A 180 31.24 15.73 26.25
N ILE A 181 30.18 14.96 26.49
CA ILE A 181 30.26 13.49 26.62
C ILE A 181 29.79 12.79 25.33
N SER A 182 28.91 13.41 24.54
CA SER A 182 28.00 12.62 23.70
C SER A 182 28.31 12.52 22.21
N LEU A 183 29.35 13.17 21.66
CA LEU A 183 29.69 13.17 20.22
C LEU A 183 28.47 13.47 19.32
N ARG A 184 27.55 14.32 19.81
CA ARG A 184 26.28 14.64 19.18
C ARG A 184 26.25 16.07 18.70
N LEU A 185 25.61 16.26 17.55
CA LEU A 185 25.38 17.54 16.93
C LEU A 185 23.88 17.74 16.72
N SER A 186 23.33 18.83 17.24
CA SER A 186 21.95 19.23 16.98
C SER A 186 21.93 20.22 15.81
N ILE A 187 21.45 19.80 14.63
CA ILE A 187 21.31 20.69 13.47
C ILE A 187 19.87 21.21 13.40
N GLY A 188 19.74 22.54 13.44
CA GLY A 188 18.49 23.24 13.19
C GLY A 188 18.19 23.34 11.68
N MET A 189 17.05 22.85 11.22
CA MET A 189 16.58 23.06 9.84
C MET A 189 15.56 24.20 9.79
N SER A 190 15.40 24.84 8.62
CA SER A 190 14.68 26.10 8.39
C SER A 190 13.20 26.15 8.78
N MET A 191 12.62 25.05 9.27
CA MET A 191 11.26 24.95 9.78
C MET A 191 11.17 24.61 11.28
N GLY A 192 12.16 25.01 12.09
CA GLY A 192 12.11 24.85 13.55
C GLY A 192 12.37 23.41 14.04
N GLU A 193 13.00 22.60 13.20
CA GLU A 193 13.35 21.20 13.51
C GLU A 193 14.77 21.11 14.03
N GLN A 194 15.03 20.33 15.08
CA GLN A 194 16.37 19.93 15.49
C GLN A 194 16.56 18.43 15.22
N ARG A 195 17.54 18.07 14.37
CA ARG A 195 17.98 16.67 14.19
C ARG A 195 19.28 16.44 14.96
N GLN A 196 19.37 15.32 15.68
CA GLN A 196 20.60 14.89 16.34
C GLN A 196 21.40 13.95 15.43
N LEU A 197 22.60 14.36 15.07
CA LEU A 197 23.59 13.53 14.40
C LEU A 197 24.64 13.11 15.41
N ARG A 198 25.22 11.93 15.23
CA ARG A 198 26.34 11.42 16.01
C ARG A 198 27.54 11.18 15.09
N VAL A 199 28.74 11.49 15.56
CA VAL A 199 29.98 11.10 14.88
C VAL A 199 30.12 9.58 14.92
N VAL A 200 30.33 8.98 13.75
CA VAL A 200 30.57 7.53 13.61
C VAL A 200 31.99 7.26 13.12
N PRO A 201 32.57 6.09 13.43
CA PRO A 201 33.85 5.68 12.87
C PRO A 201 33.75 5.57 11.35
N GLY A 202 34.68 6.20 10.62
CA GLY A 202 34.65 6.29 9.16
C GLY A 202 35.37 7.54 8.65
N GLY A 203 35.62 7.59 7.34
CA GLY A 203 36.43 8.64 6.72
C GLY A 203 37.87 8.67 7.24
N SER A 204 38.27 9.77 7.88
CA SER A 204 39.60 9.96 8.45
C SER A 204 39.71 9.53 9.91
N LEU A 205 38.59 9.08 10.52
CA LEU A 205 38.59 8.45 11.85
C LEU A 205 38.79 6.94 11.72
N PRO A 206 39.47 6.27 12.67
CA PRO A 206 39.74 4.84 12.55
C PRO A 206 38.46 4.00 12.67
N GLU A 207 38.13 3.24 11.63
CA GLU A 207 36.88 2.44 11.51
C GLU A 207 36.70 1.37 12.60
N HIS A 208 37.78 0.94 13.24
CA HIS A 208 37.77 -0.14 14.24
C HIS A 208 37.40 0.34 15.65
N VAL A 209 37.32 1.65 15.85
CA VAL A 209 37.02 2.24 17.16
C VAL A 209 35.51 2.20 17.39
N ARG A 210 35.07 1.65 18.53
CA ARG A 210 33.63 1.51 18.83
C ARG A 210 33.20 2.19 20.12
N GLU A 211 34.13 2.49 21.01
CA GLU A 211 33.86 3.17 22.27
C GLU A 211 33.85 4.69 22.07
N THR A 212 32.89 5.38 22.69
CA THR A 212 32.68 6.83 22.53
C THR A 212 33.90 7.65 22.95
N ASP A 213 34.65 7.20 23.97
CA ASP A 213 35.82 7.90 24.46
C ASP A 213 37.01 7.80 23.50
N ASP A 214 37.18 6.65 22.85
CA ASP A 214 38.22 6.44 21.84
C ASP A 214 37.94 7.23 20.55
N ILE A 215 36.66 7.32 20.13
CA ILE A 215 36.27 8.17 18.98
C ILE A 215 36.55 9.64 19.29
N ARG A 216 36.32 10.09 20.54
CA ARG A 216 36.63 11.46 20.98
C ARG A 216 38.13 11.73 20.94
N GLN A 217 38.96 10.79 21.40
CA GLN A 217 40.40 10.92 21.31
C GLN A 217 40.86 11.03 19.86
N ALA A 218 40.40 10.13 18.99
CA ALA A 218 40.72 10.16 17.57
C ALA A 218 40.29 11.46 16.88
N LEU A 219 39.13 12.01 17.26
CA LEU A 219 38.64 13.29 16.76
C LEU A 219 39.49 14.48 17.25
N THR A 220 40.08 14.39 18.44
CA THR A 220 40.94 15.43 19.03
C THR A 220 42.31 15.47 18.36
N GLU A 221 42.84 14.31 17.97
CA GLU A 221 44.15 14.15 17.31
C GLU A 221 44.09 14.39 15.78
N LEU A 222 42.89 14.54 15.22
CA LEU A 222 42.68 14.77 13.80
C LEU A 222 43.17 16.16 13.35
N HIS A 223 43.72 16.24 12.13
CA HIS A 223 44.13 17.50 11.48
C HIS A 223 43.60 17.54 10.05
N ALA A 224 43.31 18.73 9.53
CA ALA A 224 42.85 18.92 8.16
C ALA A 224 44.00 18.74 7.14
N PRO A 225 43.70 18.29 5.90
CA PRO A 225 42.37 17.93 5.39
C PRO A 225 41.89 16.59 5.93
N ALA A 226 40.62 16.53 6.35
CA ALA A 226 40.03 15.32 6.92
C ALA A 226 38.57 15.15 6.49
N SER A 227 38.09 13.92 6.54
CA SER A 227 36.69 13.55 6.36
C SER A 227 36.14 12.99 7.67
N ILE A 228 34.98 13.48 8.09
CA ILE A 228 34.27 13.01 9.29
C ILE A 228 32.93 12.45 8.86
N GLU A 229 32.61 11.26 9.31
CA GLU A 229 31.31 10.64 9.07
C GLU A 229 30.33 10.92 10.21
N LEU A 230 29.12 11.35 9.83
CA LEU A 230 28.02 11.68 10.72
C LEU A 230 26.81 10.79 10.39
N ARG A 231 26.19 10.18 11.41
CA ARG A 231 24.96 9.42 11.23
C ARG A 231 23.84 10.02 12.08
N ALA A 232 22.60 9.99 11.59
CA ALA A 232 21.47 10.33 12.44
C ALA A 232 21.41 9.38 13.64
N GLU A 233 21.20 9.91 14.84
CA GLU A 233 21.10 9.08 16.04
C GLU A 233 19.75 8.32 16.02
N GLU A 234 19.82 6.99 15.93
CA GLU A 234 18.64 6.15 16.02
C GLU A 234 18.16 6.06 17.47
N THR A 235 16.87 6.32 17.69
CA THR A 235 16.16 5.92 18.90
C THR A 235 16.13 4.39 18.93
N SER A 236 16.77 3.81 19.96
CA SER A 236 16.79 2.42 20.46
C SER A 236 16.67 1.22 19.49
N SER A 237 17.40 0.13 19.79
CA SER A 237 17.39 -1.12 19.01
C SER A 237 16.05 -1.89 19.03
N GLN A 238 15.09 -1.52 19.89
CA GLN A 238 13.74 -2.07 19.88
C GLN A 238 12.83 -1.43 18.82
N ASP A 239 13.26 -0.32 18.20
CA ASP A 239 12.48 0.44 17.21
C ASP A 239 12.79 0.06 15.74
N GLN A 240 13.57 -1.02 15.49
CA GLN A 240 13.96 -1.43 14.13
C GLN A 240 12.85 -2.15 13.35
N PHE A 241 11.85 -2.73 14.03
CA PHE A 241 10.72 -3.40 13.38
C PHE A 241 9.71 -2.38 12.82
N GLY A 242 9.34 -2.53 11.54
CA GLY A 242 8.36 -1.66 10.86
C GLY A 242 8.94 -0.34 10.28
N ARG A 243 10.27 -0.23 10.18
CA ARG A 243 10.96 0.84 9.44
C ARG A 243 11.32 0.46 8.00
N ASP A 244 11.01 -0.77 7.57
CA ASP A 244 11.13 -1.14 6.17
C ASP A 244 10.28 -0.21 5.29
N HIS A 245 10.82 0.13 4.13
CA HIS A 245 10.23 1.08 3.21
C HIS A 245 9.40 0.33 2.18
N ILE A 246 8.11 0.64 2.17
CA ILE A 246 7.17 0.17 1.16
C ILE A 246 7.25 1.15 0.00
N ALA A 247 7.72 0.67 -1.16
CA ALA A 247 7.70 1.43 -2.39
C ALA A 247 6.56 0.93 -3.27
N ALA A 248 5.78 1.86 -3.80
CA ALA A 248 4.64 1.55 -4.66
C ALA A 248 4.55 2.56 -5.81
N VAL A 249 3.97 2.12 -6.93
CA VAL A 249 3.79 2.95 -8.12
C VAL A 249 2.31 3.11 -8.44
N ASN A 250 1.91 4.34 -8.78
CA ASN A 250 0.54 4.65 -9.13
C ASN A 250 0.20 4.10 -10.52
N ILE A 251 -0.81 3.21 -10.57
CA ILE A 251 -1.21 2.51 -11.80
C ILE A 251 -2.33 3.24 -12.57
N THR A 252 -2.91 4.33 -12.06
CA THR A 252 -4.01 5.05 -12.76
C THR A 252 -3.52 6.27 -13.54
N ARG A 253 -2.35 6.83 -13.21
CA ARG A 253 -1.85 8.09 -13.76
C ARG A 253 -0.99 7.90 -15.00
N GLN A 254 -1.61 7.53 -16.12
CA GLN A 254 -0.91 7.42 -17.41
C GLN A 254 -0.43 8.78 -17.92
N LEU A 255 0.79 8.82 -18.46
CA LEU A 255 1.39 9.98 -19.12
C LEU A 255 1.28 9.84 -20.64
N GLU A 256 1.01 10.96 -21.34
CA GLU A 256 0.99 10.99 -22.80
C GLU A 256 2.38 10.80 -23.42
N ARG A 257 3.43 11.21 -22.69
CA ARG A 257 4.84 11.17 -23.10
C ARG A 257 5.74 10.83 -21.91
N PRO A 258 6.92 10.24 -22.13
CA PRO A 258 7.92 10.09 -21.05
C PRO A 258 8.33 11.45 -20.49
N ARG A 259 8.66 11.50 -19.19
CA ARG A 259 9.19 12.71 -18.55
C ARG A 259 10.55 13.11 -19.13
N ASP A 260 11.43 12.13 -19.33
CA ASP A 260 12.70 12.30 -20.05
C ASP A 260 12.80 11.35 -21.25
N PRO A 261 12.49 11.83 -22.48
CA PRO A 261 12.67 11.05 -23.69
C PRO A 261 14.12 10.63 -23.96
N SER A 262 15.10 11.40 -23.51
CA SER A 262 16.53 11.13 -23.77
C SER A 262 17.02 9.97 -22.91
N ALA A 263 16.66 9.96 -21.63
CA ALA A 263 16.95 8.84 -20.73
C ALA A 263 16.32 7.53 -21.23
N VAL A 264 15.10 7.58 -21.78
CA VAL A 264 14.46 6.40 -22.40
C VAL A 264 15.27 5.90 -23.59
N GLU A 265 15.75 6.78 -24.47
CA GLU A 265 16.54 6.37 -25.63
C GLU A 265 17.92 5.80 -25.21
N GLU A 266 18.52 6.31 -24.13
CA GLU A 266 19.74 5.75 -23.55
C GLU A 266 19.51 4.30 -23.08
N HIS A 267 18.43 4.03 -22.36
CA HIS A 267 18.05 2.67 -21.95
C HIS A 267 17.77 1.75 -23.15
N VAL A 268 17.15 2.28 -24.21
CA VAL A 268 16.91 1.53 -25.45
C VAL A 268 18.25 1.14 -26.11
N CYS A 269 19.19 2.08 -26.22
CA CYS A 269 20.51 1.81 -26.77
C CYS A 269 21.28 0.78 -25.93
N ALA A 270 21.29 0.95 -24.61
CA ALA A 270 21.91 0.01 -23.68
C ALA A 270 21.31 -1.41 -23.79
N ALA A 271 19.98 -1.52 -23.95
CA ALA A 271 19.31 -2.81 -24.13
C ALA A 271 19.69 -3.48 -25.46
N ILE A 272 19.80 -2.70 -26.55
CA ILE A 272 20.25 -3.20 -27.85
C ILE A 272 21.68 -3.72 -27.74
N GLU A 273 22.57 -2.95 -27.11
CA GLU A 273 23.97 -3.33 -26.89
C GLU A 273 24.06 -4.65 -26.11
N LYS A 274 23.42 -4.74 -24.95
CA LYS A 274 23.38 -5.93 -24.08
C LYS A 274 22.82 -7.18 -24.77
N LEU A 275 21.90 -7.01 -25.72
CA LEU A 275 21.35 -8.13 -26.51
C LEU A 275 22.18 -8.49 -27.76
N SER A 276 23.09 -7.62 -28.17
CA SER A 276 23.86 -7.73 -29.43
C SER A 276 25.30 -8.20 -29.24
N GLU A 277 25.69 -8.57 -28.02
CA GLU A 277 27.07 -8.91 -27.63
C GLU A 277 27.77 -9.98 -28.50
N ASN A 278 27.05 -10.71 -29.38
CA ASN A 278 27.58 -11.86 -30.11
C ASN A 278 27.73 -11.77 -31.64
N THR A 279 27.17 -10.82 -32.40
CA THR A 279 27.54 -10.56 -33.83
C THR A 279 26.89 -9.28 -34.40
N HIS A 280 27.50 -8.67 -35.43
CA HIS A 280 26.97 -7.45 -36.08
C HIS A 280 25.65 -7.68 -36.86
N ASP A 281 25.47 -8.86 -37.47
CA ASP A 281 24.24 -9.23 -38.19
C ASP A 281 23.03 -9.39 -37.25
N GLU A 282 23.27 -9.71 -35.98
CA GLU A 282 22.23 -9.78 -34.96
C GLU A 282 21.78 -8.39 -34.49
N LYS A 283 22.63 -7.36 -34.53
CA LYS A 283 22.33 -6.04 -33.98
C LYS A 283 21.12 -5.38 -34.65
N ALA A 284 21.03 -5.41 -35.98
CA ALA A 284 19.88 -4.84 -36.70
C ALA A 284 18.56 -5.58 -36.37
N ALA A 285 18.64 -6.90 -36.14
CA ALA A 285 17.47 -7.70 -35.76
C ALA A 285 17.06 -7.46 -34.30
N VAL A 286 18.03 -7.36 -33.38
CA VAL A 286 17.83 -6.93 -31.99
C VAL A 286 17.16 -5.56 -31.96
N GLU A 287 17.72 -4.58 -32.67
CA GLU A 287 17.23 -3.21 -32.68
C GLU A 287 15.78 -3.13 -33.13
N ARG A 288 15.41 -3.81 -34.23
CA ARG A 288 14.03 -3.87 -34.69
C ARG A 288 13.09 -4.49 -33.66
N ILE A 289 13.53 -5.52 -32.92
CA ILE A 289 12.72 -6.12 -31.85
C ILE A 289 12.57 -5.13 -30.69
N VAL A 290 13.67 -4.59 -30.17
CA VAL A 290 13.65 -3.67 -29.02
C VAL A 290 12.81 -2.43 -29.32
N ARG A 291 12.97 -1.83 -30.50
CA ARG A 291 12.18 -0.67 -30.94
C ARG A 291 10.72 -1.00 -31.27
N SER A 292 10.38 -2.28 -31.45
CA SER A 292 8.98 -2.72 -31.59
C SER A 292 8.26 -2.88 -30.25
N ILE A 293 8.99 -2.90 -29.14
CA ILE A 293 8.41 -3.02 -27.80
C ILE A 293 7.67 -1.74 -27.48
N ARG A 294 6.39 -1.88 -27.12
CA ARG A 294 5.60 -0.73 -26.67
C ARG A 294 5.91 -0.42 -25.21
N LEU A 295 6.31 0.83 -24.99
CA LEU A 295 6.39 1.47 -23.69
C LEU A 295 5.12 2.28 -23.41
N THR A 296 4.63 2.24 -22.18
CA THR A 296 3.57 3.13 -21.71
C THR A 296 4.00 3.73 -20.40
N HIS A 297 4.00 5.07 -20.32
CA HIS A 297 4.59 5.79 -19.19
C HIS A 297 3.52 6.20 -18.20
N TYR A 298 3.87 6.16 -16.92
CA TYR A 298 2.99 6.48 -15.80
C TYR A 298 3.72 7.40 -14.82
N ASN A 299 2.97 8.29 -14.19
CA ASN A 299 3.42 9.02 -13.01
C ASN A 299 3.31 8.07 -11.81
N GLY A 300 4.43 7.50 -11.36
CA GLY A 300 4.46 6.48 -10.32
C GLY A 300 4.34 7.03 -8.91
N GLY A 301 4.75 8.28 -8.67
CA GLY A 301 4.59 8.94 -7.38
C GLY A 301 5.56 10.10 -7.18
N PRO A 302 5.55 10.71 -5.98
CA PRO A 302 6.25 11.98 -5.70
C PRO A 302 7.76 11.85 -5.42
N CYS A 303 8.26 10.65 -5.11
CA CYS A 303 9.69 10.43 -4.87
C CYS A 303 10.40 10.22 -6.21
N GLU A 304 11.52 10.92 -6.43
CA GLU A 304 12.37 10.76 -7.62
C GLU A 304 11.56 10.87 -8.94
N GLU A 305 10.70 11.87 -9.04
CA GLU A 305 9.69 11.97 -10.12
C GLU A 305 10.25 11.87 -11.53
N ASP A 306 11.50 12.30 -11.75
CA ASP A 306 12.16 12.31 -13.06
C ASP A 306 12.99 11.05 -13.35
N GLU A 307 13.03 10.09 -12.42
CA GLU A 307 13.74 8.82 -12.59
C GLU A 307 12.78 7.66 -12.82
N ILE A 308 13.23 6.63 -13.55
CA ILE A 308 12.45 5.41 -13.75
C ILE A 308 12.62 4.51 -12.52
N SER A 309 11.61 4.48 -11.65
CA SER A 309 11.65 3.70 -10.41
C SER A 309 11.42 2.20 -10.66
N CYS A 310 10.42 1.88 -11.50
CA CYS A 310 9.99 0.52 -11.74
C CYS A 310 9.41 0.35 -13.15
N CYS A 311 9.60 -0.84 -13.72
CA CYS A 311 8.89 -1.29 -14.90
C CYS A 311 8.03 -2.52 -14.57
N VAL A 312 6.77 -2.53 -14.98
CA VAL A 312 5.87 -3.67 -14.83
C VAL A 312 5.57 -4.29 -16.18
N MET A 313 5.69 -5.61 -16.27
CA MET A 313 5.39 -6.39 -17.47
C MET A 313 4.41 -7.51 -17.16
N LEU A 314 3.37 -7.65 -17.98
CA LEU A 314 2.46 -8.79 -17.88
C LEU A 314 3.16 -10.10 -18.24
N GLY A 315 2.77 -11.21 -17.59
CA GLY A 315 3.25 -12.56 -17.90
C GLY A 315 4.13 -13.24 -16.85
N GLY A 316 4.27 -12.68 -15.64
CA GLY A 316 5.03 -13.31 -14.55
C GLY A 316 4.33 -14.54 -13.94
N ARG A 317 5.10 -15.51 -13.44
CA ARG A 317 4.58 -16.84 -13.04
C ARG A 317 3.61 -16.82 -11.86
N GLU A 318 3.82 -15.93 -10.91
CA GLU A 318 3.08 -15.90 -9.64
C GLU A 318 1.83 -15.06 -9.76
N CYS A 319 1.95 -13.74 -9.61
CA CYS A 319 0.85 -12.80 -9.63
C CYS A 319 0.29 -12.52 -11.04
N GLY A 320 1.03 -12.90 -12.09
CA GLY A 320 0.66 -12.68 -13.49
C GLY A 320 1.36 -11.48 -14.13
N TRP A 321 2.22 -10.78 -13.40
CA TRP A 321 3.14 -9.76 -13.89
C TRP A 321 4.52 -9.93 -13.26
N THR A 322 5.48 -9.17 -13.75
CA THR A 322 6.84 -9.08 -13.22
C THR A 322 7.15 -7.61 -13.00
N SER A 323 7.58 -7.25 -11.79
CA SER A 323 8.08 -5.92 -11.42
C SER A 323 9.60 -5.90 -11.51
N ILE A 324 10.17 -4.95 -12.25
CA ILE A 324 11.60 -4.81 -12.51
C ILE A 324 12.03 -3.47 -11.93
N GLN A 325 12.89 -3.49 -10.93
CA GLN A 325 13.33 -2.29 -10.21
C GLN A 325 14.48 -1.59 -10.95
N GLY A 326 14.47 -0.26 -10.95
CA GLY A 326 15.63 0.59 -11.19
C GLY A 326 16.23 0.66 -12.60
N THR A 327 15.84 -0.19 -13.56
CA THR A 327 16.28 0.00 -14.97
C THR A 327 15.22 -0.40 -16.01
N LEU A 328 14.96 0.50 -16.96
CA LEU A 328 14.20 0.19 -18.18
C LEU A 328 14.97 -0.77 -19.09
N THR A 329 16.31 -0.73 -19.06
CA THR A 329 17.18 -1.62 -19.83
C THR A 329 16.84 -3.09 -19.61
N ASP A 330 16.71 -3.53 -18.35
CA ASP A 330 16.44 -4.93 -18.05
C ASP A 330 15.02 -5.35 -18.45
N ALA A 331 14.04 -4.44 -18.34
CA ALA A 331 12.69 -4.66 -18.84
C ALA A 331 12.65 -4.86 -20.36
N LEU A 332 13.36 -4.02 -21.11
CA LEU A 332 13.49 -4.16 -22.57
C LEU A 332 14.18 -5.46 -22.96
N VAL A 333 15.24 -5.85 -22.23
CA VAL A 333 15.95 -7.12 -22.45
C VAL A 333 15.01 -8.31 -22.22
N LEU A 334 14.24 -8.30 -21.13
CA LEU A 334 13.27 -9.36 -20.83
C LEU A 334 12.16 -9.43 -21.89
N ALA A 335 11.59 -8.28 -22.27
CA ALA A 335 10.54 -8.19 -23.29
C ALA A 335 11.02 -8.71 -24.66
N ALA A 336 12.24 -8.35 -25.06
CA ALA A 336 12.83 -8.84 -26.31
C ALA A 336 13.07 -10.36 -26.29
N ARG A 337 13.52 -10.91 -25.16
CA ARG A 337 13.68 -12.37 -24.98
C ARG A 337 12.34 -13.10 -25.10
N ILE A 338 11.32 -12.60 -24.39
CA ILE A 338 9.95 -13.15 -24.45
C ILE A 338 9.41 -13.14 -25.89
N GLN A 339 9.63 -12.05 -26.64
CA GLN A 339 9.18 -11.94 -28.02
C GLN A 339 9.88 -12.98 -28.92
N ARG A 340 11.20 -13.10 -28.82
CA ARG A 340 11.99 -14.11 -29.57
C ARG A 340 11.58 -15.54 -29.25
N GLU A 341 11.41 -15.87 -27.97
CA GLU A 341 10.97 -17.21 -27.55
C GLU A 341 9.57 -17.52 -28.07
N SER A 342 8.68 -16.53 -28.04
CA SER A 342 7.33 -16.67 -28.57
C SER A 342 7.33 -16.89 -30.08
N GLU A 343 8.22 -16.23 -30.83
CA GLU A 343 8.43 -16.41 -32.29
C GLU A 343 8.92 -17.82 -32.68
N GLN A 344 9.54 -18.56 -31.76
CA GLN A 344 10.00 -19.94 -32.03
C GLN A 344 8.88 -20.98 -31.94
N ILE A 345 7.75 -20.66 -31.31
CA ILE A 345 6.63 -21.60 -31.17
C ILE A 345 5.93 -21.73 -32.53
N GLY A 346 5.92 -22.93 -33.12
CA GLY A 346 5.26 -23.14 -34.41
C GLY A 346 3.74 -22.93 -34.32
N ASP A 347 3.11 -22.47 -35.40
CA ASP A 347 1.65 -22.29 -35.44
C ASP A 347 0.93 -23.62 -35.18
N SER A 348 1.48 -24.73 -35.69
CA SER A 348 0.98 -26.10 -35.47
C SER A 348 1.16 -26.60 -34.03
N GLU A 349 2.01 -25.95 -33.23
CA GLU A 349 2.23 -26.25 -31.82
C GLU A 349 1.33 -25.43 -30.89
N GLY A 350 0.72 -24.36 -31.40
CA GLY A 350 -0.10 -23.43 -30.64
C GLY A 350 0.50 -22.04 -30.48
N GLY A 351 1.39 -21.63 -31.38
CA GLY A 351 1.97 -20.27 -31.39
C GLY A 351 0.97 -19.17 -31.76
N CYS A 352 -0.16 -19.52 -32.37
CA CYS A 352 -1.24 -18.61 -32.74
C CYS A 352 -2.58 -19.08 -32.21
N ASP A 353 -3.49 -18.14 -31.94
CA ASP A 353 -4.88 -18.47 -31.65
C ASP A 353 -5.63 -18.95 -32.90
N LYS A 354 -6.92 -19.27 -32.73
CA LYS A 354 -7.77 -19.73 -33.84
C LYS A 354 -8.01 -18.69 -34.94
N PHE A 355 -7.67 -17.42 -34.70
CA PHE A 355 -7.82 -16.31 -35.66
C PHE A 355 -6.49 -15.98 -36.35
N GLY A 356 -5.41 -16.72 -36.05
CA GLY A 356 -4.08 -16.47 -36.61
C GLY A 356 -3.31 -15.37 -35.87
N THR A 357 -3.79 -14.93 -34.70
CA THR A 357 -3.10 -13.93 -33.90
C THR A 357 -1.99 -14.57 -33.09
N ARG A 358 -0.78 -14.00 -33.18
CA ARG A 358 0.41 -14.49 -32.46
C ARG A 358 0.23 -14.39 -30.95
N LEU A 359 0.43 -15.50 -30.26
CA LEU A 359 0.41 -15.59 -28.80
C LEU A 359 1.83 -15.41 -28.26
N ARG A 360 1.95 -14.56 -27.24
CA ARG A 360 3.20 -14.32 -26.50
C ARG A 360 2.92 -14.25 -25.01
N VAL A 361 3.92 -14.54 -24.19
CA VAL A 361 3.84 -14.25 -22.75
C VAL A 361 3.54 -12.75 -22.56
N GLY A 362 2.65 -12.44 -21.62
CA GLY A 362 2.10 -11.11 -21.40
C GLY A 362 0.93 -10.71 -22.31
N CYS A 363 0.51 -11.55 -23.27
CA CYS A 363 -0.72 -11.29 -24.02
C CYS A 363 -1.95 -11.33 -23.13
N ILE A 364 -2.80 -10.32 -23.27
CA ILE A 364 -4.16 -10.33 -22.73
C ILE A 364 -5.02 -11.21 -23.64
N VAL A 365 -5.74 -12.14 -23.04
CA VAL A 365 -6.52 -13.14 -23.75
C VAL A 365 -7.87 -13.36 -23.10
N ARG A 366 -8.85 -13.77 -23.90
CA ARG A 366 -10.15 -14.25 -23.46
C ARG A 366 -10.27 -15.76 -23.64
N VAL A 367 -10.75 -16.44 -22.60
CA VAL A 367 -11.02 -17.89 -22.65
C VAL A 367 -12.27 -18.15 -23.49
N THR A 368 -12.18 -19.07 -24.45
CA THR A 368 -13.32 -19.42 -25.31
C THR A 368 -13.37 -20.92 -25.62
N GLY A 369 -14.55 -21.45 -25.96
CA GLY A 369 -14.69 -22.79 -26.53
C GLY A 369 -14.45 -23.96 -25.56
N LEU A 370 -14.47 -23.74 -24.24
CA LEU A 370 -14.45 -24.82 -23.25
C LEU A 370 -15.82 -25.47 -23.12
N VAL A 371 -15.87 -26.80 -23.25
CA VAL A 371 -17.10 -27.60 -23.07
C VAL A 371 -17.20 -28.16 -21.66
N GLY A 372 -16.10 -28.71 -21.13
CA GLY A 372 -16.09 -29.35 -19.81
C GLY A 372 -15.98 -28.40 -18.61
N ARG A 373 -15.63 -27.13 -18.86
CA ARG A 373 -15.57 -26.03 -17.88
C ARG A 373 -16.07 -24.75 -18.54
N SER A 374 -17.32 -24.75 -18.95
CA SER A 374 -17.92 -23.64 -19.72
C SER A 374 -18.04 -22.36 -18.91
N GLU A 375 -18.05 -22.45 -17.58
CA GLU A 375 -18.05 -21.34 -16.63
C GLU A 375 -16.81 -20.45 -16.72
N LEU A 376 -15.70 -20.96 -17.30
CA LEU A 376 -14.49 -20.19 -17.52
C LEU A 376 -14.51 -19.41 -18.84
N ASN A 377 -15.44 -19.70 -19.75
CA ASN A 377 -15.54 -18.97 -21.02
C ASN A 377 -15.96 -17.52 -20.76
N GLY A 378 -15.36 -16.59 -21.49
CA GLY A 378 -15.60 -15.15 -21.32
C GLY A 378 -14.71 -14.48 -20.28
N LEU A 379 -14.01 -15.24 -19.45
CA LEU A 379 -13.03 -14.69 -18.52
C LEU A 379 -11.76 -14.24 -19.25
N ASP A 380 -11.26 -13.08 -18.84
CA ASP A 380 -10.03 -12.49 -19.33
C ASP A 380 -8.84 -12.84 -18.42
N GLY A 381 -7.67 -12.95 -19.03
CA GLY A 381 -6.43 -13.29 -18.33
C GLY A 381 -5.19 -12.96 -19.14
N VAL A 382 -4.05 -13.33 -18.58
CA VAL A 382 -2.71 -13.05 -19.13
C VAL A 382 -1.97 -14.36 -19.38
N LEU A 383 -1.34 -14.47 -20.56
CA LEU A 383 -0.47 -15.59 -20.88
C LEU A 383 0.83 -15.52 -20.07
N ILE A 384 1.17 -16.62 -19.39
CA ILE A 384 2.31 -16.69 -18.45
C ILE A 384 3.45 -17.51 -19.03
N HIS A 385 3.13 -18.67 -19.60
CA HIS A 385 4.15 -19.60 -20.10
C HIS A 385 3.55 -20.56 -21.13
N PHE A 386 4.35 -20.99 -22.10
CA PHE A 386 3.97 -22.05 -23.02
C PHE A 386 4.69 -23.36 -22.68
N ASN A 387 3.92 -24.36 -22.27
CA ASN A 387 4.44 -25.69 -21.99
C ASN A 387 4.51 -26.49 -23.31
N ARG A 388 5.74 -26.69 -23.81
CA ARG A 388 6.01 -27.40 -25.07
C ARG A 388 5.62 -28.88 -25.05
N GLU A 389 5.68 -29.54 -23.89
CA GLU A 389 5.33 -30.96 -23.76
C GLU A 389 3.82 -31.19 -23.93
N SER A 390 3.02 -30.36 -23.26
CA SER A 390 1.56 -30.47 -23.28
C SER A 390 0.90 -29.69 -24.43
N LYS A 391 1.66 -28.82 -25.11
CA LYS A 391 1.19 -27.85 -26.12
C LYS A 391 0.05 -26.98 -25.58
N ARG A 392 0.25 -26.47 -24.36
CA ARG A 392 -0.71 -25.63 -23.64
C ARG A 392 -0.04 -24.37 -23.12
N TRP A 393 -0.81 -23.30 -23.11
CA TRP A 393 -0.49 -22.04 -22.48
C TRP A 393 -1.02 -22.03 -21.06
N ASP A 394 -0.14 -21.70 -20.12
CA ASP A 394 -0.50 -21.33 -18.76
C ASP A 394 -1.00 -19.89 -18.76
N ILE A 395 -2.16 -19.67 -18.15
CA ILE A 395 -2.89 -18.40 -18.13
C ILE A 395 -3.21 -18.06 -16.68
N ARG A 396 -2.94 -16.81 -16.29
CA ARG A 396 -3.43 -16.22 -15.04
C ARG A 396 -4.71 -15.46 -15.32
N LEU A 397 -5.82 -15.88 -14.71
CA LEU A 397 -7.11 -15.19 -14.83
C LEU A 397 -7.22 -14.03 -13.83
N GLY A 398 -8.11 -13.08 -14.10
CA GLY A 398 -8.38 -11.92 -13.22
C GLY A 398 -8.96 -12.27 -11.84
N ASN A 399 -9.38 -13.51 -11.60
CA ASN A 399 -9.76 -14.01 -10.28
C ASN A 399 -8.59 -14.68 -9.52
N GLY A 400 -7.36 -14.60 -10.06
CA GLY A 400 -6.17 -15.23 -9.50
C GLY A 400 -5.96 -16.69 -9.90
N ALA A 401 -6.93 -17.35 -10.53
CA ALA A 401 -6.81 -18.76 -10.90
C ALA A 401 -5.78 -18.96 -12.03
N GLY A 402 -4.94 -19.99 -11.89
CA GLY A 402 -4.04 -20.48 -12.94
C GLY A 402 -4.69 -21.61 -13.72
N ILE A 403 -4.75 -21.50 -15.05
CA ILE A 403 -5.30 -22.55 -15.93
C ILE A 403 -4.39 -22.84 -17.12
N ALA A 404 -4.41 -24.08 -17.62
CA ALA A 404 -3.62 -24.50 -18.78
C ALA A 404 -4.51 -24.84 -19.99
N LEU A 405 -4.47 -24.00 -21.03
CA LEU A 405 -5.34 -24.09 -22.21
C LEU A 405 -4.57 -24.32 -23.51
N ARG A 406 -5.20 -25.02 -24.46
CA ARG A 406 -4.70 -25.08 -25.85
C ARG A 406 -5.01 -23.77 -26.56
N ALA A 407 -4.17 -23.36 -27.51
CA ALA A 407 -4.34 -22.11 -28.26
C ALA A 407 -5.72 -21.94 -28.93
N LYS A 408 -6.35 -23.04 -29.37
CA LYS A 408 -7.72 -23.02 -29.93
C LYS A 408 -8.82 -22.52 -28.97
N ASN A 409 -8.57 -22.57 -27.66
CA ASN A 409 -9.50 -22.15 -26.61
C ASN A 409 -9.17 -20.74 -26.08
N ILE A 410 -8.34 -20.00 -26.80
CA ILE A 410 -7.82 -18.68 -26.44
C ILE A 410 -8.20 -17.75 -27.59
N LYS A 411 -8.72 -16.55 -27.29
CA LYS A 411 -8.83 -15.42 -28.23
C LYS A 411 -7.86 -14.37 -27.73
N ALA A 412 -6.83 -14.04 -28.52
CA ALA A 412 -5.98 -12.90 -28.19
C ALA A 412 -6.80 -11.61 -28.27
N LEU A 413 -6.78 -10.82 -27.20
CA LEU A 413 -7.41 -9.51 -27.22
C LEU A 413 -6.40 -8.53 -27.83
N GLN A 414 -6.34 -8.53 -29.17
CA GLN A 414 -5.84 -7.39 -29.91
C GLN A 414 -7.00 -6.41 -30.05
N ASN A 415 -6.85 -5.19 -29.56
CA ASN A 415 -7.88 -4.15 -29.67
C ASN A 415 -8.00 -3.69 -31.14
N HIS A 416 -8.56 -4.55 -31.98
CA HIS A 416 -9.40 -4.11 -33.08
C HIS A 416 -10.73 -3.77 -32.44
N ALA A 417 -11.18 -2.53 -32.60
CA ALA A 417 -12.55 -2.15 -32.30
C ALA A 417 -13.47 -3.09 -33.10
N GLU A 418 -13.98 -4.14 -32.44
CA GLU A 418 -15.17 -4.83 -32.93
C GLU A 418 -16.34 -3.88 -32.61
N GLU A 419 -16.75 -3.14 -33.64
CA GLU A 419 -18.06 -2.53 -33.77
C GLU A 419 -19.11 -3.61 -33.47
N ASP A 420 -19.77 -3.59 -32.31
CA ASP A 420 -21.03 -4.33 -32.06
C ASP A 420 -21.67 -3.94 -30.72
N ASP A 421 -21.79 -2.63 -30.43
CA ASP A 421 -22.80 -2.14 -29.48
C ASP A 421 -23.46 -0.85 -30.02
N PRO A 422 -24.70 -0.94 -30.54
CA PRO A 422 -25.43 0.20 -31.10
C PRO A 422 -25.97 1.20 -30.06
N GLN A 423 -25.68 1.06 -28.76
CA GLN A 423 -26.38 1.82 -27.71
C GLN A 423 -25.54 2.73 -26.81
N HIS A 424 -24.38 3.21 -27.26
CA HIS A 424 -23.69 4.33 -26.62
C HIS A 424 -23.33 5.42 -27.63
N GLU A 425 -24.24 6.36 -27.84
CA GLU A 425 -23.95 7.62 -28.51
C GLU A 425 -23.43 8.67 -27.51
N ILE A 426 -22.46 9.43 -28.01
CA ILE A 426 -21.86 10.68 -27.52
C ILE A 426 -20.67 10.50 -26.55
N GLU A 427 -19.50 10.25 -27.14
CA GLU A 427 -18.24 10.87 -26.70
C GLU A 427 -17.33 11.07 -27.92
N THR A 428 -16.68 12.23 -27.96
CA THR A 428 -16.12 12.90 -29.14
C THR A 428 -15.01 12.15 -29.87
N GLU A 429 -15.02 12.21 -31.21
CA GLU A 429 -14.13 11.48 -32.13
C GLU A 429 -12.63 11.78 -31.99
N GLY A 430 -12.24 12.77 -31.18
CA GLY A 430 -10.85 13.15 -30.92
C GLY A 430 -10.12 12.25 -29.90
N GLU A 431 -10.85 11.57 -29.01
CA GLU A 431 -10.27 10.76 -27.93
C GLU A 431 -10.08 9.28 -28.28
N ARG A 432 -10.75 8.80 -29.35
CA ARG A 432 -10.73 7.38 -29.77
C ARG A 432 -9.36 6.88 -30.27
N ASN A 433 -8.42 7.78 -30.57
CA ASN A 433 -7.16 7.42 -31.25
C ASN A 433 -5.94 7.21 -30.33
N LEU A 434 -6.03 7.47 -29.02
CA LEU A 434 -4.90 7.26 -28.09
C LEU A 434 -5.02 6.02 -27.18
N GLU A 435 -6.19 5.42 -27.02
CA GLU A 435 -6.44 4.45 -25.93
C GLU A 435 -6.21 2.96 -26.23
N THR A 436 -5.92 2.55 -27.47
CA THR A 436 -6.38 1.20 -27.90
C THR A 436 -5.31 0.28 -28.45
N LYS A 437 -4.17 0.15 -27.76
CA LYS A 437 -3.08 -0.65 -28.33
C LYS A 437 -2.22 -1.23 -27.19
N GLN A 438 -2.23 -2.56 -27.06
CA GLN A 438 -1.78 -3.33 -25.89
C GLN A 438 -0.38 -2.92 -25.38
N GLU A 439 -0.30 -2.55 -24.10
CA GLU A 439 0.93 -2.19 -23.40
C GLU A 439 1.80 -3.45 -23.21
N GLN A 440 3.11 -3.34 -23.48
CA GLN A 440 4.04 -4.45 -23.26
C GLN A 440 4.93 -4.20 -22.05
N VAL A 441 5.41 -2.97 -21.88
CA VAL A 441 6.16 -2.53 -20.71
C VAL A 441 5.52 -1.26 -20.17
N MET A 442 5.08 -1.31 -18.91
CA MET A 442 4.57 -0.17 -18.17
C MET A 442 5.75 0.45 -17.42
N VAL A 443 6.06 1.72 -17.69
CA VAL A 443 7.23 2.43 -17.17
C VAL A 443 6.76 3.48 -16.17
N PHE A 444 7.16 3.34 -14.91
CA PHE A 444 6.75 4.24 -13.84
C PHE A 444 7.88 5.21 -13.51
N TRP A 445 7.56 6.50 -13.59
CA TRP A 445 8.45 7.60 -13.23
C TRP A 445 8.19 8.03 -11.80
N GLY A 446 9.21 7.97 -10.96
CA GLY A 446 9.09 8.11 -9.52
C GLY A 446 8.26 7.02 -8.85
N CYS A 447 8.19 7.07 -7.53
CA CYS A 447 7.36 6.16 -6.73
C CYS A 447 6.81 6.86 -5.50
N ALA A 448 5.84 6.24 -4.82
CA ALA A 448 5.47 6.60 -3.47
C ALA A 448 6.19 5.70 -2.48
N ARG A 449 6.77 6.30 -1.43
CA ARG A 449 7.47 5.58 -0.36
C ARG A 449 6.87 5.91 0.99
N TRP A 450 6.68 4.88 1.80
CA TRP A 450 6.30 4.99 3.21
C TRP A 450 7.17 4.07 4.04
N SER A 451 7.45 4.43 5.29
CA SER A 451 7.79 3.38 6.25
C SER A 451 6.55 2.51 6.50
N ARG A 452 6.72 1.22 6.75
CA ARG A 452 5.59 0.31 7.04
C ARG A 452 4.74 0.85 8.19
N THR A 453 5.36 1.35 9.25
CA THR A 453 4.65 1.91 10.40
C THR A 453 3.85 3.16 10.03
N GLN A 454 4.36 4.02 9.14
CA GLN A 454 3.61 5.17 8.64
C GLN A 454 2.38 4.69 7.85
N LEU A 455 2.56 3.79 6.89
CA LEU A 455 1.45 3.31 6.05
C LEU A 455 0.38 2.59 6.88
N LEU A 456 0.78 1.73 7.83
CA LEU A 456 -0.16 1.11 8.76
C LEU A 456 -0.97 2.13 9.56
N GLY A 457 -0.36 3.24 9.98
CA GLY A 457 -1.08 4.29 10.67
C GLY A 457 -2.04 5.08 9.78
N GLU A 458 -1.75 5.24 8.49
CA GLU A 458 -2.67 5.84 7.53
C GLU A 458 -3.84 4.89 7.20
N VAL A 459 -3.57 3.59 7.12
CA VAL A 459 -4.58 2.54 6.98
C VAL A 459 -5.48 2.48 8.20
N SER A 460 -4.91 2.52 9.42
CA SER A 460 -5.67 2.58 10.68
C SER A 460 -6.56 3.82 10.81
N ARG A 461 -6.17 4.93 10.18
CA ARG A 461 -7.00 6.16 10.09
C ARG A 461 -8.18 6.04 9.13
N GLY A 462 -8.14 5.05 8.24
CA GLY A 462 -9.14 4.82 7.20
C GLY A 462 -8.79 5.46 5.84
N SER A 463 -7.64 6.12 5.71
CA SER A 463 -7.24 6.83 4.48
C SER A 463 -6.97 5.88 3.31
N TRP A 464 -6.59 4.62 3.58
CA TRP A 464 -6.20 3.64 2.58
C TRP A 464 -6.90 2.29 2.78
N GLY A 465 -7.34 1.70 1.67
CA GLY A 465 -7.77 0.31 1.58
C GLY A 465 -6.71 -0.56 0.91
N LEU A 466 -6.74 -1.85 1.20
CA LEU A 466 -5.79 -2.81 0.67
C LEU A 466 -6.50 -3.99 0.02
N CYS A 467 -5.91 -4.56 -1.02
CA CYS A 467 -6.28 -5.87 -1.53
C CYS A 467 -5.08 -6.57 -2.18
N GLN A 468 -5.13 -7.90 -2.27
CA GLN A 468 -4.14 -8.63 -3.08
C GLN A 468 -4.24 -8.18 -4.54
N GLY A 469 -3.12 -7.88 -5.20
CA GLY A 469 -3.13 -7.56 -6.62
C GLY A 469 -3.64 -8.72 -7.49
N SER A 470 -4.20 -8.37 -8.62
CA SER A 470 -4.67 -9.26 -9.68
C SER A 470 -4.37 -8.65 -11.05
N VAL A 471 -4.15 -9.52 -12.03
CA VAL A 471 -4.02 -9.10 -13.43
C VAL A 471 -5.24 -8.30 -13.90
N ARG A 472 -6.41 -8.46 -13.26
CA ARG A 472 -7.63 -7.69 -13.59
C ARG A 472 -7.37 -6.18 -13.56
N GLU A 473 -6.60 -5.69 -12.60
CA GLU A 473 -6.26 -4.28 -12.51
C GLU A 473 -5.36 -3.82 -13.65
N LEU A 474 -4.45 -4.67 -14.12
CA LEU A 474 -3.45 -4.28 -15.11
C LEU A 474 -3.94 -4.44 -16.56
N ILE A 475 -4.93 -5.32 -16.80
CA ILE A 475 -5.48 -5.57 -18.15
C ILE A 475 -6.59 -4.59 -18.56
N VAL A 476 -7.18 -3.84 -17.61
CA VAL A 476 -8.13 -2.78 -17.93
C VAL A 476 -7.42 -1.45 -18.20
N ALA A 477 -8.09 -0.56 -18.94
CA ALA A 477 -7.56 0.77 -19.22
C ALA A 477 -7.25 1.53 -17.92
N PRO A 478 -6.20 2.38 -17.88
CA PRO A 478 -5.77 3.09 -16.66
C PRO A 478 -6.89 3.82 -15.92
N LYS A 479 -7.80 4.48 -16.65
CA LYS A 479 -8.96 5.19 -16.10
C LYS A 479 -9.95 4.27 -15.36
N ARG A 480 -10.00 2.97 -15.71
CA ARG A 480 -10.92 1.97 -15.15
C ARG A 480 -10.28 1.07 -14.09
N ARG A 481 -8.99 1.26 -13.78
CA ARG A 481 -8.30 0.43 -12.79
C ARG A 481 -8.85 0.64 -11.38
N ARG A 482 -9.34 1.85 -11.08
CA ARG A 482 -10.01 2.15 -9.81
C ARG A 482 -11.25 1.26 -9.60
N ASP A 483 -12.16 1.25 -10.57
CA ASP A 483 -13.37 0.41 -10.52
C ASP A 483 -13.05 -1.08 -10.36
N ALA A 484 -11.93 -1.54 -10.94
CA ALA A 484 -11.50 -2.93 -10.84
C ALA A 484 -11.07 -3.33 -9.42
N VAL A 485 -10.61 -2.36 -8.62
CA VAL A 485 -10.10 -2.54 -7.26
C VAL A 485 -11.16 -2.29 -6.20
N ASP A 486 -12.04 -1.30 -6.40
CA ASP A 486 -12.97 -0.81 -5.36
C ASP A 486 -13.77 -1.91 -4.67
N SER A 487 -14.31 -2.88 -5.43
CA SER A 487 -15.09 -4.00 -4.88
C SER A 487 -14.29 -5.00 -4.03
N ARG A 488 -12.95 -4.90 -4.01
CA ARG A 488 -12.03 -5.84 -3.35
C ARG A 488 -11.24 -5.22 -2.21
N LEU A 489 -11.29 -3.90 -2.07
CA LEU A 489 -10.60 -3.19 -1.01
C LEU A 489 -11.14 -3.60 0.35
N VAL A 490 -10.23 -3.89 1.26
CA VAL A 490 -10.51 -4.12 2.67
C VAL A 490 -9.88 -2.97 3.44
N PHE A 491 -10.65 -2.38 4.35
CA PHE A 491 -10.23 -1.27 5.20
C PHE A 491 -10.02 -1.77 6.64
N ALA A 492 -9.17 -1.07 7.38
CA ALA A 492 -8.99 -1.35 8.80
C ALA A 492 -10.32 -1.20 9.55
N PRO A 493 -10.56 -2.03 10.58
CA PRO A 493 -11.73 -1.87 11.43
C PRO A 493 -11.69 -0.52 12.14
N HIS A 494 -12.87 0.01 12.48
CA HIS A 494 -12.97 1.22 13.29
C HIS A 494 -12.26 1.04 14.62
N SER A 495 -11.35 1.97 14.90
CA SER A 495 -10.58 2.01 16.13
C SER A 495 -10.43 3.44 16.62
N GLU A 496 -9.81 3.66 17.78
CA GLU A 496 -9.51 5.02 18.25
C GLU A 496 -8.65 5.83 17.27
N MET A 497 -7.92 5.18 16.36
CA MET A 497 -7.13 5.82 15.30
C MET A 497 -7.96 6.34 14.12
N THR A 498 -9.18 5.84 13.90
CA THR A 498 -9.97 6.22 12.74
C THR A 498 -10.33 7.71 12.81
N ASP A 499 -10.13 8.44 11.71
CA ASP A 499 -10.40 9.88 11.70
C ASP A 499 -11.90 10.16 11.84
N ASP A 500 -12.23 11.24 12.56
CA ASP A 500 -13.63 11.58 12.89
C ASP A 500 -14.49 11.82 11.65
N PHE A 501 -13.91 12.41 10.59
CA PHE A 501 -14.63 12.64 9.34
C PHE A 501 -15.01 11.32 8.65
N MET A 502 -14.16 10.28 8.74
CA MET A 502 -14.46 8.96 8.18
C MET A 502 -15.66 8.33 8.88
N ARG A 503 -15.73 8.45 10.22
CA ARG A 503 -16.88 7.96 11.02
C ARG A 503 -18.17 8.70 10.66
N LEU A 504 -18.09 10.01 10.45
CA LEU A 504 -19.24 10.84 10.11
C LEU A 504 -19.79 10.54 8.72
N GLU A 505 -18.94 10.35 7.71
CA GLU A 505 -19.40 10.02 6.36
C GLU A 505 -20.11 8.66 6.30
N GLU A 506 -19.59 7.65 6.99
CA GLU A 506 -20.24 6.33 7.02
C GLU A 506 -21.59 6.37 7.72
N GLN A 507 -21.70 7.09 8.85
CA GLN A 507 -23.00 7.32 9.51
C GLN A 507 -24.01 8.02 8.60
N GLN A 508 -23.54 8.97 7.79
CA GLN A 508 -24.38 9.66 6.80
C GLN A 508 -24.79 8.72 5.66
N MET A 509 -23.86 7.90 5.13
CA MET A 509 -24.18 6.89 4.11
C MET A 509 -25.15 5.83 4.62
N GLU A 510 -24.98 5.34 5.84
CA GLU A 510 -25.93 4.41 6.47
C GLU A 510 -27.30 5.05 6.68
N ALA A 511 -27.35 6.31 7.13
CA ALA A 511 -28.60 7.04 7.29
C ALA A 511 -29.30 7.25 5.94
N LEU A 512 -28.53 7.57 4.89
CA LEU A 512 -29.05 7.70 3.52
C LEU A 512 -29.57 6.36 3.01
N HIS A 513 -28.83 5.26 3.22
CA HIS A 513 -29.26 3.92 2.80
C HIS A 513 -30.52 3.49 3.55
N ARG A 514 -30.62 3.72 4.86
CA ARG A 514 -31.86 3.50 5.63
C ARG A 514 -33.01 4.30 5.04
N THR A 515 -32.79 5.57 4.70
CA THR A 515 -33.81 6.43 4.09
C THR A 515 -34.24 5.91 2.71
N VAL A 516 -33.29 5.48 1.86
CA VAL A 516 -33.60 4.92 0.53
C VAL A 516 -34.40 3.63 0.65
N VAL A 517 -34.04 2.74 1.58
CA VAL A 517 -34.78 1.51 1.85
C VAL A 517 -36.20 1.83 2.37
N GLU A 518 -36.35 2.81 3.25
CA GLU A 518 -37.65 3.28 3.72
C GLU A 518 -38.52 3.84 2.58
N VAL A 519 -37.96 4.66 1.69
CA VAL A 519 -38.69 5.18 0.51
C VAL A 519 -39.09 4.06 -0.44
N GLN A 520 -38.18 3.13 -0.76
CA GLN A 520 -38.47 2.00 -1.65
C GLN A 520 -39.52 1.05 -1.07
N THR A 521 -39.51 0.84 0.25
CA THR A 521 -40.53 0.02 0.93
C THR A 521 -41.89 0.71 0.95
N MET A 522 -41.93 2.04 1.13
CA MET A 522 -43.16 2.84 1.04
C MET A 522 -43.76 2.81 -0.38
N GLU A 523 -42.95 3.01 -1.41
CA GLU A 523 -43.37 2.92 -2.82
C GLU A 523 -43.86 1.51 -3.18
N ALA A 524 -43.24 0.46 -2.64
CA ALA A 524 -43.69 -0.92 -2.83
C ALA A 524 -45.04 -1.19 -2.13
N THR A 525 -45.29 -0.58 -0.96
CA THR A 525 -46.59 -0.69 -0.28
C THR A 525 -47.70 0.07 -0.99
N GLU A 526 -47.43 1.29 -1.50
CA GLU A 526 -48.42 2.09 -2.25
C GLU A 526 -48.79 1.44 -3.59
N ASN A 527 -47.83 0.83 -4.30
CA ASN A 527 -48.09 0.10 -5.54
C ASN A 527 -48.88 -1.20 -5.33
N ASN A 528 -48.81 -1.79 -4.13
CA ASN A 528 -49.56 -2.99 -3.78
C ASN A 528 -51.01 -2.67 -3.33
N GLU A 529 -51.25 -1.48 -2.76
CA GLU A 529 -52.60 -1.02 -2.42
C GLU A 529 -53.43 -0.60 -3.66
N PHE A 530 -52.79 -0.18 -4.74
CA PHE A 530 -53.48 0.12 -6.02
C PHE A 530 -53.79 -1.12 -6.88
N SER A 531 -53.34 -2.32 -6.47
CA SER A 531 -53.51 -3.57 -7.22
C SER A 531 -54.58 -4.53 -6.65
N ALA A 532 -55.47 -4.04 -5.78
CA ALA A 532 -56.61 -4.84 -5.30
C ALA A 532 -57.72 -4.96 -6.37
N PRO A 533 -58.12 -6.18 -6.79
CA PRO A 533 -59.13 -6.34 -7.83
C PRO A 533 -60.53 -6.02 -7.30
N SER A 534 -61.25 -5.19 -8.04
CA SER A 534 -62.64 -4.86 -7.86
C SER A 534 -63.52 -6.13 -7.81
N ARG A 535 -64.14 -6.38 -6.65
CA ARG A 535 -65.12 -7.47 -6.47
C ARG A 535 -66.33 -7.21 -7.37
N SER A 536 -66.40 -7.91 -8.50
CA SER A 536 -67.62 -8.09 -9.27
C SER A 536 -68.42 -9.24 -8.65
N ASN A 537 -69.68 -8.95 -8.29
CA ASN A 537 -70.67 -9.94 -7.89
C ASN A 537 -71.05 -10.79 -9.10
N SER A 538 -70.87 -12.11 -9.02
CA SER A 538 -71.71 -13.04 -9.80
C SER A 538 -72.00 -14.31 -8.99
N VAL A 539 -73.25 -14.35 -8.53
CA VAL A 539 -73.98 -15.53 -8.07
C VAL A 539 -74.02 -16.57 -9.19
N TYR A 540 -73.59 -17.80 -8.92
CA TYR A 540 -74.18 -19.06 -9.41
C TYR A 540 -73.26 -20.23 -9.01
N GLU A 541 -73.67 -21.05 -8.05
CA GLU A 541 -73.55 -22.50 -8.21
C GLU A 541 -74.47 -23.25 -7.25
N ARG A 542 -75.28 -24.13 -7.87
CA ARG A 542 -76.14 -25.11 -7.23
C ARG A 542 -75.30 -26.29 -6.78
N THR A 543 -75.59 -26.85 -5.62
CA THR A 543 -75.48 -28.29 -5.41
C THR A 543 -76.62 -28.75 -4.52
N SER A 544 -77.39 -29.67 -5.09
CA SER A 544 -78.49 -30.40 -4.50
C SER A 544 -77.96 -31.58 -3.67
N GLN A 545 -78.82 -32.06 -2.76
CA GLN A 545 -78.87 -33.34 -2.01
C GLN A 545 -78.78 -33.13 -0.51
N ASP A 546 -79.57 -33.77 0.35
CA ASP A 546 -80.84 -34.49 0.23
C ASP A 546 -81.34 -34.63 1.69
N ASN A 547 -82.67 -34.58 1.83
CA ASN A 547 -83.54 -35.07 2.89
C ASN A 547 -82.95 -35.72 4.17
N ASN A 548 -83.46 -35.31 5.35
CA ASN A 548 -84.39 -36.15 6.13
C ASN A 548 -84.96 -35.48 7.41
N SER A 549 -86.27 -35.71 7.65
CA SER A 549 -87.00 -35.95 8.95
C SER A 549 -86.77 -35.01 10.15
N GLU A 550 -87.71 -34.59 11.00
CA GLU A 550 -89.07 -34.95 11.42
C GLU A 550 -89.35 -33.91 12.53
N SER A 551 -90.40 -33.08 12.52
CA SER A 551 -91.69 -33.27 13.19
C SER A 551 -92.32 -31.89 13.38
#